data_AF-A0A532UQ53-F1
#
_entry.id   AF-A0A532UQ53-F1
#
_cell.length_a   1.000
_cell.length_b   1.000
_cell.length_c   1.000
_cell.angle_alpha   90.00
_cell.angle_beta   90.00
_cell.angle_gamma   90.00
#
_symmetry.space_group_name_H-M   'P 1'
#
loop_
_entity.id
_entity.type
_entity.pdbx_description
1 polymer ?
#
loop_
_entity_poly.entity_id
_entity_poly.type
_entity_poly.pdbx_seq_one_letter_code
_entity_poly.pdbx_strand_id
1 'polypeptide(L)'
;MANKVHIWLFAGISLLVLTSQLPAQDEQWLQYHSDRQAQRIVGDMGTSMPEVTTQRPQGVELPKFKTQQQFFAQWPTPMVESGRLWIALDRTNKQGRYDRLFIDSNGDGRLSDEKAVTAYRTEQYYTYFGPVKVVFEVEDGPVTYHLNFRFYNYDGKNRRLYTSSGCWYEGTITIAGAKKHCVLIDQNVNGTFNDKASEAHECDRIRIGKKDSRDARFVGNFIEVDGVLYRPEIARDGAFIKLTGAEDVKSGTIRLPESITELSAGGENGLFTFKPENGAGSLPVGKYRINYWAVDREDDQGRKWKIKGSLFSKEGSFDITANAETELSLGEPIISTLEAQNEKATYSFSHNFTGRLGERIELKRNGSRPPAPKLHITSKDGTYDRTFSFEYG
;
A
#
# COMPACT_ATOMS: atom_id res chain seq x y z
N MET A 1 -46.73 -53.68 -48.36
CA MET A 1 -45.41 -53.09 -48.01
C MET A 1 -45.57 -51.58 -48.05
N ALA A 2 -45.72 -50.95 -46.89
CA ALA A 2 -46.00 -49.52 -46.75
C ALA A 2 -44.78 -48.83 -46.12
N ASN A 3 -44.15 -47.92 -46.86
CA ASN A 3 -43.02 -47.13 -46.40
C ASN A 3 -43.53 -45.97 -45.53
N LYS A 4 -43.18 -46.01 -44.24
CA LYS A 4 -43.38 -44.90 -43.30
C LYS A 4 -42.17 -43.97 -43.38
N VAL A 5 -42.40 -42.74 -43.81
CA VAL A 5 -41.44 -41.63 -43.74
C VAL A 5 -41.41 -41.13 -42.29
N HIS A 6 -40.22 -41.04 -41.70
CA HIS A 6 -40.00 -40.41 -40.39
C HIS A 6 -39.46 -39.00 -40.60
N ILE A 7 -40.30 -38.02 -40.28
CA ILE A 7 -39.92 -36.60 -40.23
C ILE A 7 -39.34 -36.35 -38.84
N TRP A 8 -38.05 -36.05 -38.78
CA TRP A 8 -37.39 -35.58 -37.56
C TRP A 8 -37.67 -34.09 -37.37
N LEU A 9 -38.42 -33.75 -36.33
CA LEU A 9 -38.58 -32.38 -35.85
C LEU A 9 -37.39 -32.05 -34.93
N PHE A 10 -36.50 -31.17 -35.38
CA PHE A 10 -35.53 -30.51 -34.49
C PHE A 10 -36.22 -29.35 -33.77
N ALA A 11 -36.49 -29.53 -32.48
CA ALA A 11 -36.87 -28.43 -31.60
C ALA A 11 -35.61 -27.70 -31.12
N GLY A 12 -35.33 -26.55 -31.72
CA GLY A 12 -34.28 -25.64 -31.25
C GLY A 12 -34.70 -25.00 -29.93
N ILE A 13 -34.08 -25.42 -28.82
CA ILE A 13 -34.17 -24.73 -27.54
C ILE A 13 -33.24 -23.53 -27.62
N SER A 14 -33.80 -22.35 -27.93
CA SER A 14 -33.10 -21.08 -27.76
C SER A 14 -32.94 -20.82 -26.25
N LEU A 15 -31.74 -21.06 -25.74
CA LEU A 15 -31.34 -20.69 -24.39
C LEU A 15 -31.26 -19.16 -24.32
N LEU A 16 -32.33 -18.51 -23.86
CA LEU A 16 -32.32 -17.11 -23.49
C LEU A 16 -31.41 -16.96 -22.26
N VAL A 17 -30.16 -16.56 -22.48
CA VAL A 17 -29.30 -16.05 -21.41
C VAL A 17 -29.84 -14.67 -21.05
N LEU A 18 -30.69 -14.62 -20.02
CA LEU A 18 -31.07 -13.38 -19.36
C LEU A 18 -29.81 -12.83 -18.69
N THR A 19 -29.13 -11.88 -19.32
CA THR A 19 -28.07 -11.10 -18.66
C THR A 19 -28.75 -10.21 -17.62
N SER A 20 -28.86 -10.71 -16.40
CA SER A 20 -29.29 -9.91 -15.25
C SER A 20 -28.24 -8.86 -14.98
N GLN A 21 -28.41 -7.66 -15.54
CA GLN A 21 -27.59 -6.52 -15.17
C GLN A 21 -27.78 -6.30 -13.67
N LEU A 22 -26.73 -6.56 -12.88
CA LEU A 22 -26.74 -6.25 -11.45
C LEU A 22 -26.89 -4.73 -11.31
N PRO A 23 -28.01 -4.23 -10.74
CA PRO A 23 -28.22 -2.80 -10.59
C PRO A 23 -27.13 -2.21 -9.69
N ALA A 24 -26.77 -0.95 -9.96
CA ALA A 24 -25.89 -0.20 -9.09
C ALA A 24 -26.46 -0.17 -7.67
N GLN A 25 -25.62 -0.48 -6.67
CA GLN A 25 -26.04 -0.42 -5.27
C GLN A 25 -26.27 1.03 -4.84
N ASP A 26 -27.13 1.22 -3.83
CA ASP A 26 -27.21 2.51 -3.14
C ASP A 26 -25.89 2.82 -2.43
N GLU A 27 -25.68 4.08 -2.07
CA GLU A 27 -24.55 4.51 -1.25
C GLU A 27 -24.54 3.76 0.09
N GLN A 28 -23.39 3.19 0.44
CA GLN A 28 -23.20 2.47 1.68
C GLN A 28 -22.25 3.26 2.58
N TRP A 29 -22.84 3.96 3.53
CA TRP A 29 -22.14 4.84 4.45
C TRP A 29 -21.27 4.07 5.44
N LEU A 30 -20.04 4.54 5.61
CA LEU A 30 -19.05 3.99 6.51
C LEU A 30 -18.91 4.88 7.74
N GLN A 31 -18.45 4.30 8.85
CA GLN A 31 -18.21 5.02 10.09
C GLN A 31 -16.79 5.58 10.09
N TYR A 32 -16.67 6.86 10.47
CA TYR A 32 -15.38 7.51 10.66
C TYR A 32 -14.76 7.13 12.00
N HIS A 33 -13.48 6.78 11.98
CA HIS A 33 -12.69 6.49 13.18
C HIS A 33 -11.38 7.26 13.17
N SER A 34 -10.87 7.59 14.36
CA SER A 34 -9.56 8.23 14.51
C SER A 34 -8.84 7.78 15.78
N ASP A 35 -7.53 7.55 15.70
CA ASP A 35 -6.70 7.19 16.85
C ASP A 35 -5.22 7.57 16.63
N ARG A 36 -4.51 7.91 17.72
CA ARG A 36 -3.03 8.12 17.70
C ARG A 36 -2.21 6.87 17.41
N GLN A 37 -2.83 5.69 17.44
CA GLN A 37 -2.28 4.38 17.13
C GLN A 37 -3.02 3.73 15.95
N ALA A 38 -3.66 4.51 15.06
CA ALA A 38 -4.39 4.01 13.89
C ALA A 38 -3.59 2.95 13.11
N GLN A 39 -2.28 3.15 12.92
CA GLN A 39 -1.39 2.16 12.27
C GLN A 39 -1.32 0.81 13.00
N ARG A 40 -1.38 0.78 14.35
CA ARG A 40 -1.40 -0.49 15.10
C ARG A 40 -2.75 -1.19 15.04
N ILE A 41 -3.84 -0.42 15.04
CA ILE A 41 -5.21 -0.93 14.97
C ILE A 41 -5.45 -1.49 13.57
N VAL A 42 -5.36 -0.61 12.56
CA VAL A 42 -5.75 -0.89 11.18
C VAL A 42 -4.63 -1.52 10.37
N GLY A 43 -3.35 -1.30 10.69
CA GLY A 43 -2.24 -1.82 9.88
C GLY A 43 -2.21 -1.20 8.49
N ASP A 44 -1.09 -1.36 7.77
CA ASP A 44 -0.86 -0.83 6.42
C ASP A 44 -1.05 0.68 6.23
N MET A 45 -1.36 1.44 7.28
CA MET A 45 -1.41 2.90 7.24
C MET A 45 -0.09 3.44 6.70
N GLY A 46 -0.19 4.23 5.64
CA GLY A 46 0.98 4.81 5.01
C GLY A 46 1.60 5.92 5.84
N THR A 47 2.71 6.41 5.34
CA THR A 47 3.45 7.48 5.97
C THR A 47 4.07 8.34 4.88
N SER A 48 3.75 9.62 4.87
CA SER A 48 4.47 10.62 4.10
C SER A 48 5.59 11.22 4.95
N MET A 49 6.61 11.76 4.29
CA MET A 49 7.74 12.41 4.95
C MET A 49 7.96 13.81 4.38
N PRO A 50 7.15 14.80 4.82
CA PRO A 50 7.34 16.19 4.43
C PRO A 50 8.78 16.68 4.64
N GLU A 51 9.26 17.50 3.72
CA GLU A 51 10.55 18.16 3.88
C GLU A 51 10.48 19.16 5.06
N VAL A 52 11.47 19.06 5.94
CA VAL A 52 11.57 19.93 7.12
C VAL A 52 12.62 20.99 6.86
N THR A 53 12.21 22.26 6.94
CA THR A 53 13.09 23.43 6.71
C THR A 53 13.15 24.35 7.92
N THR A 54 14.19 25.17 7.98
CA THR A 54 14.30 26.31 8.93
C THR A 54 13.91 27.64 8.28
N GLN A 55 13.70 27.63 6.95
CA GLN A 55 13.28 28.82 6.22
C GLN A 55 11.84 29.16 6.62
N ARG A 56 11.65 30.39 7.09
CA ARG A 56 10.32 30.88 7.42
C ARG A 56 9.48 30.96 6.14
N PRO A 57 8.23 30.49 6.17
CA PRO A 57 7.35 30.61 5.01
C PRO A 57 7.08 32.07 4.66
N GLN A 58 7.10 32.39 3.36
CA GLN A 58 6.75 33.73 2.87
C GLN A 58 5.22 33.87 2.81
N GLY A 59 4.71 35.02 3.25
CA GLY A 59 3.28 35.34 3.16
C GLY A 59 2.37 34.57 4.13
N VAL A 60 2.92 33.78 5.06
CA VAL A 60 2.16 33.05 6.07
C VAL A 60 2.23 33.78 7.40
N GLU A 61 1.07 34.02 8.00
CA GLU A 61 0.99 34.56 9.35
C GLU A 61 1.39 33.49 10.37
N LEU A 62 2.37 33.80 11.23
CA LEU A 62 2.97 32.82 12.15
C LEU A 62 2.47 33.00 13.59
N PRO A 63 2.39 31.91 14.38
CA PRO A 63 2.02 31.99 15.78
C PRO A 63 3.15 32.62 16.59
N LYS A 64 2.82 33.02 17.82
CA LYS A 64 3.82 33.45 18.80
C LYS A 64 4.60 32.23 19.30
N PHE A 65 5.80 32.03 18.75
CA PHE A 65 6.71 30.98 19.18
C PHE A 65 7.33 31.28 20.55
N LYS A 66 7.63 30.21 21.31
CA LYS A 66 8.31 30.28 22.60
C LYS A 66 9.82 30.34 22.45
N THR A 67 10.36 29.92 21.32
CA THR A 67 11.81 29.96 21.05
C THR A 67 12.17 30.66 19.75
N GLN A 68 13.46 30.80 19.46
CA GLN A 68 13.98 31.45 18.25
C GLN A 68 14.21 30.49 17.07
N GLN A 69 14.15 29.18 17.31
CA GLN A 69 14.44 28.17 16.30
C GLN A 69 13.22 27.29 16.10
N GLN A 70 12.59 27.47 14.94
CA GLN A 70 11.44 26.69 14.48
C GLN A 70 11.84 25.79 13.33
N PHE A 71 11.00 24.78 13.09
CA PHE A 71 10.99 24.09 11.82
C PHE A 71 9.64 24.22 11.16
N PHE A 72 9.65 24.22 9.84
CA PHE A 72 8.46 24.32 9.01
C PHE A 72 8.43 23.13 8.06
N ALA A 73 7.23 22.69 7.72
CA ALA A 73 6.98 21.69 6.70
C ALA A 73 5.67 22.01 5.97
N GLN A 74 5.50 21.41 4.79
CA GLN A 74 4.26 21.46 4.03
C GLN A 74 3.70 20.05 3.93
N TRP A 75 2.45 19.87 4.34
CA TRP A 75 1.74 18.63 4.09
C TRP A 75 0.91 18.77 2.81
N PRO A 76 1.23 18.06 1.72
CA PRO A 76 0.50 18.16 0.47
C PRO A 76 -0.88 17.52 0.61
N THR A 77 -1.90 18.21 0.11
CA THR A 77 -3.28 17.69 0.11
C THR A 77 -4.08 18.34 -1.00
N PRO A 78 -4.89 17.59 -1.75
CA PRO A 78 -5.76 18.17 -2.76
C PRO A 78 -7.04 18.75 -2.14
N MET A 79 -7.25 18.62 -0.82
CA MET A 79 -8.47 19.03 -0.12
C MET A 79 -8.59 20.56 0.09
N VAL A 80 -7.55 21.32 -0.25
CA VAL A 80 -7.54 22.79 -0.24
C VAL A 80 -6.98 23.33 -1.56
N GLU A 81 -7.42 24.51 -1.97
CA GLU A 81 -7.02 25.13 -3.25
C GLU A 81 -5.51 25.37 -3.33
N SER A 82 -4.86 25.69 -2.21
CA SER A 82 -3.41 25.90 -2.12
C SER A 82 -2.58 24.62 -2.39
N GLY A 83 -3.23 23.45 -2.37
CA GLY A 83 -2.60 22.13 -2.53
C GLY A 83 -1.79 21.67 -1.31
N ARG A 84 -1.82 22.39 -0.18
CA ARG A 84 -1.01 22.09 1.00
C ARG A 84 -1.48 22.78 2.27
N LEU A 85 -1.15 22.19 3.42
CA LEU A 85 -1.24 22.83 4.74
C LEU A 85 0.15 23.11 5.30
N TRP A 86 0.28 24.24 6.00
CA TRP A 86 1.52 24.57 6.69
C TRP A 86 1.60 23.88 8.05
N ILE A 87 2.80 23.46 8.41
CA ILE A 87 3.13 22.90 9.73
C ILE A 87 4.31 23.68 10.31
N ALA A 88 4.24 24.01 11.60
CA ALA A 88 5.35 24.56 12.36
C ALA A 88 5.62 23.74 13.63
N LEU A 89 6.89 23.50 13.91
CA LEU A 89 7.38 22.87 15.13
C LEU A 89 8.12 23.90 15.99
N ASP A 90 7.77 23.93 17.26
CA ASP A 90 8.40 24.75 18.29
C ASP A 90 8.65 23.89 19.53
N ARG A 91 9.29 24.48 20.53
CA ARG A 91 9.56 23.85 21.81
C ARG A 91 9.13 24.73 22.96
N THR A 92 8.69 24.12 24.04
CA THR A 92 8.29 24.83 25.26
C THR A 92 9.49 25.54 25.91
N ASN A 93 10.67 24.90 25.87
CA ASN A 93 11.90 25.38 26.52
C ASN A 93 13.06 25.45 25.53
N LYS A 94 13.96 26.45 25.68
CA LYS A 94 15.12 26.67 24.77
C LYS A 94 16.05 25.46 24.59
N GLN A 95 16.13 24.55 25.56
CA GLN A 95 16.96 23.34 25.51
C GLN A 95 16.12 22.05 25.44
N GLY A 96 14.79 22.19 25.32
CA GLY A 96 13.86 21.07 25.30
C GLY A 96 13.70 20.44 23.91
N ARG A 97 12.90 19.37 23.88
CA ARG A 97 12.40 18.74 22.65
C ARG A 97 11.42 19.65 21.94
N TYR A 98 11.27 19.45 20.63
CA TYR A 98 10.23 20.09 19.83
C TYR A 98 8.89 19.42 20.15
N ASP A 99 8.28 19.87 21.25
CA ASP A 99 7.09 19.31 21.89
C ASP A 99 5.81 20.11 21.57
N ARG A 100 5.89 21.08 20.66
CA ARG A 100 4.76 21.88 20.20
C ARG A 100 4.66 21.82 18.67
N LEU A 101 3.49 21.47 18.16
CA LEU A 101 3.17 21.46 16.74
C LEU A 101 2.01 22.42 16.48
N PHE A 102 2.11 23.20 15.42
CA PHE A 102 1.04 23.99 14.84
C PHE A 102 0.80 23.49 13.43
N ILE A 103 -0.45 23.40 13.02
CA ILE A 103 -0.83 23.06 11.65
C ILE A 103 -1.97 23.99 11.27
N ASP A 104 -1.96 24.44 10.02
CA ASP A 104 -3.08 25.13 9.37
C ASP A 104 -4.27 24.15 9.33
N SER A 105 -5.07 24.17 10.39
CA SER A 105 -6.05 23.14 10.72
C SER A 105 -7.39 23.36 10.05
N ASN A 106 -7.59 24.54 9.48
CA ASN A 106 -8.79 24.97 8.75
C ASN A 106 -8.51 25.25 7.25
N GLY A 107 -7.26 25.17 6.81
CA GLY A 107 -6.88 25.36 5.40
C GLY A 107 -6.85 26.81 4.93
N ASP A 108 -6.82 27.79 5.83
CA ASP A 108 -6.85 29.21 5.48
C ASP A 108 -5.47 29.81 5.15
N GLY A 109 -4.41 29.00 5.23
CA GLY A 109 -3.04 29.38 4.94
C GLY A 109 -2.34 30.15 6.07
N ARG A 110 -2.94 30.22 7.26
CA ARG A 110 -2.41 30.93 8.43
C ARG A 110 -2.07 29.94 9.53
N LEU A 111 -1.11 30.34 10.37
CA LEU A 111 -0.75 29.61 11.59
C LEU A 111 -0.87 30.52 12.82
N SER A 112 -1.26 31.79 12.66
CA SER A 112 -1.26 32.81 13.71
C SER A 112 -2.38 32.61 14.74
N ASP A 113 -3.49 32.06 14.29
CA ASP A 113 -4.67 31.67 15.07
C ASP A 113 -4.60 30.24 15.61
N GLU A 114 -3.64 29.46 15.12
CA GLU A 114 -3.52 28.05 15.44
C GLU A 114 -3.06 27.79 16.88
N LYS A 115 -3.72 26.80 17.51
CA LYS A 115 -3.38 26.36 18.86
C LYS A 115 -2.28 25.30 18.80
N ALA A 116 -1.29 25.45 19.67
CA ALA A 116 -0.22 24.47 19.79
C ALA A 116 -0.76 23.11 20.25
N VAL A 117 -0.60 22.09 19.41
CA VAL A 117 -0.73 20.68 19.79
C VAL A 117 0.50 20.30 20.59
N THR A 118 0.29 19.87 21.84
CA THR A 118 1.38 19.38 22.70
C THR A 118 1.65 17.92 22.42
N ALA A 119 2.92 17.54 22.39
CA ALA A 119 3.32 16.16 22.22
C ALA A 119 2.74 15.26 23.34
N TYR A 120 2.13 14.13 22.96
CA TYR A 120 1.62 13.17 23.95
C TYR A 120 2.70 12.18 24.42
N ARG A 121 3.81 12.10 23.69
CA ARG A 121 4.94 11.21 23.99
C ARG A 121 6.23 11.80 23.44
N THR A 122 7.30 11.67 24.21
CA THR A 122 8.68 11.99 23.80
C THR A 122 9.59 10.81 24.11
N GLU A 123 10.55 10.57 23.23
CA GLU A 123 11.60 9.58 23.37
C GLU A 123 12.96 10.23 23.07
N GLN A 124 14.05 9.46 23.15
CA GLN A 124 15.40 9.99 22.96
C GLN A 124 15.60 10.73 21.63
N TYR A 125 14.92 10.34 20.56
CA TYR A 125 15.05 11.01 19.26
C TYR A 125 13.71 11.35 18.61
N TYR A 126 12.60 10.97 19.24
CA TYR A 126 11.27 11.12 18.66
C TYR A 126 10.36 11.96 19.53
N THR A 127 9.48 12.73 18.90
CA THR A 127 8.38 13.44 19.55
C THR A 127 7.10 13.18 18.77
N TYR A 128 6.03 12.82 19.46
CA TYR A 128 4.80 12.30 18.85
C TYR A 128 3.62 13.22 19.12
N PHE A 129 2.84 13.50 18.07
CA PHE A 129 1.63 14.31 18.12
C PHE A 129 0.48 13.54 17.49
N GLY A 130 -0.73 13.76 17.99
CA GLY A 130 -1.96 13.27 17.38
C GLY A 130 -2.91 12.50 18.29
N PRO A 131 -4.10 12.13 17.77
CA PRO A 131 -4.56 12.50 16.43
C PRO A 131 -4.86 14.01 16.36
N VAL A 132 -4.33 14.69 15.34
CA VAL A 132 -4.49 16.13 15.14
C VAL A 132 -5.62 16.34 14.13
N LYS A 133 -6.68 17.00 14.57
CA LYS A 133 -7.84 17.28 13.74
C LYS A 133 -7.52 18.40 12.73
N VAL A 134 -7.89 18.17 11.48
CA VAL A 134 -7.96 19.14 10.39
C VAL A 134 -9.40 19.14 9.88
N VAL A 135 -9.92 20.31 9.53
CA VAL A 135 -11.25 20.49 8.94
C VAL A 135 -11.07 21.11 7.56
N PHE A 136 -11.65 20.47 6.56
CA PHE A 136 -11.70 20.96 5.19
C PHE A 136 -13.09 21.47 4.89
N GLU A 137 -13.19 22.70 4.40
CA GLU A 137 -14.42 23.21 3.83
C GLU A 137 -14.56 22.69 2.39
N VAL A 138 -15.49 21.78 2.16
CA VAL A 138 -15.83 21.27 0.82
C VAL A 138 -17.28 21.63 0.46
N GLU A 139 -17.67 21.38 -0.79
CA GLU A 139 -18.99 21.75 -1.32
C GLU A 139 -20.16 21.20 -0.47
N ASP A 140 -20.03 19.96 0.02
CA ASP A 140 -21.05 19.28 0.83
C ASP A 140 -20.97 19.63 2.34
N GLY A 141 -20.13 20.59 2.71
CA GLY A 141 -19.91 21.04 4.10
C GLY A 141 -18.55 20.62 4.68
N PRO A 142 -18.32 20.88 5.98
CA PRO A 142 -17.02 20.64 6.58
C PRO A 142 -16.72 19.15 6.77
N VAL A 143 -15.60 18.69 6.22
CA VAL A 143 -15.07 17.32 6.36
C VAL A 143 -13.95 17.29 7.39
N THR A 144 -14.00 16.33 8.32
CA THR A 144 -12.95 16.15 9.33
C THR A 144 -11.95 15.08 8.90
N TYR A 145 -10.66 15.40 9.05
CA TYR A 145 -9.55 14.47 8.86
C TYR A 145 -8.60 14.50 10.07
N HIS A 146 -7.91 13.41 10.36
CA HIS A 146 -6.96 13.35 11.47
C HIS A 146 -5.58 12.89 11.02
N LEU A 147 -4.54 13.58 11.48
CA LEU A 147 -3.15 13.28 11.22
C LEU A 147 -2.41 12.85 12.49
N ASN A 148 -1.49 11.91 12.35
CA ASN A 148 -0.50 11.59 13.37
C ASN A 148 0.88 12.03 12.89
N PHE A 149 1.64 12.65 13.80
CA PHE A 149 2.99 13.11 13.50
C PHE A 149 4.01 12.47 14.41
N ARG A 150 5.18 12.18 13.84
CA ARG A 150 6.37 11.76 14.56
C ARG A 150 7.56 12.57 14.05
N PHE A 151 8.07 13.47 14.88
CA PHE A 151 9.25 14.26 14.58
C PHE A 151 10.51 13.57 15.10
N TYR A 152 11.45 13.26 14.20
CA TYR A 152 12.74 12.67 14.49
C TYR A 152 13.85 13.72 14.48
N ASN A 153 14.67 13.73 15.53
CA ASN A 153 15.82 14.62 15.66
C ASN A 153 16.95 13.94 16.44
N TYR A 154 17.93 13.38 15.71
CA TYR A 154 19.05 12.63 16.27
C TYR A 154 20.28 13.47 16.58
N ASP A 155 20.78 14.22 15.60
CA ASP A 155 22.05 14.96 15.64
C ASP A 155 21.94 16.39 15.09
N GLY A 156 20.71 16.88 14.92
CA GLY A 156 20.44 18.19 14.30
C GLY A 156 20.72 18.27 12.80
N LYS A 157 21.26 17.24 12.15
CA LYS A 157 21.40 17.14 10.69
C LYS A 157 20.35 16.23 10.08
N ASN A 158 20.01 15.15 10.79
CA ASN A 158 19.01 14.17 10.37
C ASN A 158 17.65 14.49 11.02
N ARG A 159 16.96 15.50 10.50
CA ARG A 159 15.60 15.87 10.93
C ARG A 159 14.58 15.35 9.93
N ARG A 160 13.56 14.66 10.44
CA ARG A 160 12.47 14.11 9.62
C ARG A 160 11.14 14.31 10.34
N LEU A 161 10.14 14.79 9.62
CA LEU A 161 8.76 14.75 10.07
C LEU A 161 8.09 13.59 9.35
N TYR A 162 7.66 12.58 10.10
CA TYR A 162 6.81 11.52 9.57
C TYR A 162 5.37 11.90 9.84
N THR A 163 4.54 11.81 8.81
CA THR A 163 3.11 12.11 8.86
C THR A 163 2.35 10.88 8.42
N SER A 164 1.37 10.44 9.20
CA SER A 164 0.52 9.30 8.84
C SER A 164 -0.95 9.60 9.08
N SER A 165 -1.82 8.90 8.35
CA SER A 165 -3.27 8.96 8.54
C SER A 165 -3.59 8.53 9.97
N GLY A 166 -4.24 9.43 10.71
CA GLY A 166 -4.75 9.19 12.05
C GLY A 166 -6.20 8.72 12.07
N CYS A 167 -6.78 8.48 10.90
CA CYS A 167 -8.17 8.08 10.71
C CYS A 167 -8.34 7.02 9.62
N TRP A 168 -9.51 6.38 9.64
CA TRP A 168 -9.99 5.46 8.62
C TRP A 168 -11.52 5.46 8.61
N TYR A 169 -12.09 4.88 7.56
CA TYR A 169 -13.50 4.53 7.52
C TYR A 169 -13.68 3.02 7.58
N GLU A 170 -14.66 2.55 8.34
CA GLU A 170 -15.07 1.15 8.29
C GLU A 170 -16.56 0.95 8.53
N GLY A 171 -17.10 -0.16 8.04
CA GLY A 171 -18.52 -0.42 8.15
C GLY A 171 -18.93 -1.74 7.53
N THR A 172 -20.18 -2.14 7.75
CA THR A 172 -20.76 -3.28 7.05
C THR A 172 -21.39 -2.80 5.75
N ILE A 173 -20.98 -3.39 4.64
CA ILE A 173 -21.58 -3.19 3.32
C ILE A 173 -22.27 -4.48 2.85
N THR A 174 -23.20 -4.37 1.92
CA THR A 174 -23.92 -5.47 1.29
C THR A 174 -23.47 -5.57 -0.16
N ILE A 175 -22.97 -6.75 -0.55
CA ILE A 175 -22.55 -7.06 -1.92
C ILE A 175 -23.26 -8.33 -2.35
N ALA A 176 -24.01 -8.29 -3.46
CA ALA A 176 -24.80 -9.41 -3.95
C ALA A 176 -25.68 -10.07 -2.85
N GLY A 177 -26.28 -9.24 -1.98
CA GLY A 177 -27.10 -9.69 -0.85
C GLY A 177 -26.32 -10.19 0.38
N ALA A 178 -25.01 -10.34 0.30
CA ALA A 178 -24.17 -10.76 1.42
C ALA A 178 -23.54 -9.57 2.15
N LYS A 179 -23.60 -9.58 3.49
CA LYS A 179 -22.93 -8.59 4.33
C LYS A 179 -21.43 -8.87 4.42
N LYS A 180 -20.61 -7.83 4.24
CA LYS A 180 -19.14 -7.88 4.33
C LYS A 180 -18.62 -6.67 5.11
N HIS A 181 -17.49 -6.84 5.79
CA HIS A 181 -16.78 -5.73 6.42
C HIS A 181 -15.98 -4.97 5.38
N CYS A 182 -16.09 -3.65 5.37
CA CYS A 182 -15.34 -2.74 4.52
C CYS A 182 -14.44 -1.86 5.38
N VAL A 183 -13.20 -1.63 4.95
CA VAL A 183 -12.28 -0.64 5.53
C VAL A 183 -11.65 0.17 4.40
N LEU A 184 -11.67 1.49 4.50
CA LEU A 184 -10.96 2.42 3.62
C LEU A 184 -9.82 3.09 4.38
N ILE A 185 -8.66 3.17 3.74
CA ILE A 185 -7.44 3.73 4.31
C ILE A 185 -6.82 4.67 3.27
N ASP A 186 -6.68 5.93 3.65
CA ASP A 186 -5.82 6.88 2.98
C ASP A 186 -4.36 6.43 3.15
N GLN A 187 -3.79 5.88 2.09
CA GLN A 187 -2.45 5.28 2.11
C GLN A 187 -1.36 6.30 1.82
N ASN A 188 -1.63 7.25 0.92
CA ASN A 188 -0.64 8.25 0.52
C ASN A 188 -0.61 9.44 1.51
N VAL A 189 -1.56 9.46 2.45
CA VAL A 189 -1.70 10.43 3.53
C VAL A 189 -1.92 11.83 2.96
N ASN A 190 -2.85 11.99 2.02
CA ASN A 190 -3.15 13.28 1.39
C ASN A 190 -4.53 13.86 1.78
N GLY A 191 -5.32 13.14 2.58
CA GLY A 191 -6.66 13.57 3.00
C GLY A 191 -7.81 12.99 2.18
N THR A 192 -7.55 12.20 1.14
CA THR A 192 -8.56 11.52 0.32
C THR A 192 -8.52 10.00 0.46
N PHE A 193 -9.60 9.32 0.07
CA PHE A 193 -9.75 7.86 0.21
C PHE A 193 -10.07 7.16 -1.12
N ASN A 194 -9.93 7.87 -2.24
CA ASN A 194 -10.27 7.40 -3.57
C ASN A 194 -9.11 7.48 -4.58
N ASP A 195 -7.87 7.64 -4.12
CA ASP A 195 -6.71 7.76 -4.98
C ASP A 195 -6.35 6.43 -5.65
N LYS A 196 -6.11 6.53 -6.96
CA LYS A 196 -5.72 5.43 -7.84
C LYS A 196 -4.45 5.84 -8.56
N ALA A 197 -3.47 4.96 -8.62
CA ALA A 197 -2.20 5.22 -9.28
C ALA A 197 -1.58 3.94 -9.83
N SER A 198 -0.53 4.09 -10.63
CA SER A 198 0.30 2.94 -11.03
C SER A 198 1.22 2.47 -9.90
N GLU A 199 1.66 3.40 -9.04
CA GLU A 199 2.53 3.11 -7.92
C GLU A 199 1.73 2.73 -6.67
N ALA A 200 2.10 1.60 -6.06
CA ALA A 200 1.37 1.07 -4.91
C ALA A 200 1.26 2.07 -3.76
N HIS A 201 2.31 2.84 -3.48
CA HIS A 201 2.35 3.78 -2.36
C HIS A 201 1.52 5.05 -2.57
N GLU A 202 1.08 5.30 -3.81
CA GLU A 202 0.23 6.44 -4.17
C GLU A 202 -1.27 6.07 -4.21
N CYS A 203 -1.60 4.78 -4.27
CA CYS A 203 -2.98 4.29 -4.24
C CYS A 203 -3.48 4.15 -2.80
N ASP A 204 -4.75 4.48 -2.56
CA ASP A 204 -5.41 4.16 -1.30
C ASP A 204 -5.64 2.66 -1.14
N ARG A 205 -6.03 2.25 0.07
CA ARG A 205 -6.36 0.85 0.36
C ARG A 205 -7.82 0.65 0.68
N ILE A 206 -8.29 -0.49 0.23
CA ILE A 206 -9.61 -1.02 0.57
C ILE A 206 -9.50 -2.47 0.99
N ARG A 207 -10.27 -2.84 2.03
CA ARG A 207 -10.43 -4.21 2.49
C ARG A 207 -11.91 -4.54 2.47
N ILE A 208 -12.29 -5.60 1.75
CA ILE A 208 -13.66 -6.09 1.73
C ILE A 208 -13.64 -7.58 2.04
N GLY A 209 -14.37 -8.00 3.08
CA GLY A 209 -14.50 -9.42 3.41
C GLY A 209 -14.78 -9.68 4.87
N LYS A 210 -14.01 -10.61 5.47
CA LYS A 210 -14.12 -10.93 6.90
C LYS A 210 -13.62 -9.76 7.73
N LYS A 211 -14.31 -9.47 8.83
CA LYS A 211 -13.81 -8.56 9.87
C LYS A 211 -12.43 -9.03 10.32
N ASP A 212 -11.54 -8.08 10.60
CA ASP A 212 -10.14 -8.29 11.00
C ASP A 212 -9.21 -8.88 9.91
N SER A 213 -9.71 -9.12 8.69
CA SER A 213 -8.86 -9.46 7.55
C SER A 213 -7.85 -8.34 7.29
N ARG A 214 -6.60 -8.72 7.01
CA ARG A 214 -5.52 -7.81 6.58
C ARG A 214 -5.28 -7.87 5.07
N ASP A 215 -6.14 -8.55 4.31
CA ASP A 215 -6.06 -8.56 2.84
C ASP A 215 -6.47 -7.18 2.30
N ALA A 216 -5.47 -6.31 2.12
CA ALA A 216 -5.62 -4.98 1.57
C ALA A 216 -5.43 -5.00 0.04
N ARG A 217 -6.39 -4.44 -0.67
CA ARG A 217 -6.34 -4.17 -2.10
C ARG A 217 -6.11 -2.69 -2.36
N PHE A 218 -5.65 -2.37 -3.56
CA PHE A 218 -5.55 -0.98 -3.99
C PHE A 218 -6.95 -0.50 -4.35
N VAL A 219 -7.28 0.71 -3.94
CA VAL A 219 -8.38 1.42 -4.58
C VAL A 219 -8.03 1.59 -6.06
N GLY A 220 -8.96 1.23 -6.93
CA GLY A 220 -8.75 1.17 -8.37
C GLY A 220 -10.04 1.31 -9.15
N ASN A 221 -9.97 1.22 -10.48
CA ASN A 221 -11.16 1.20 -11.34
C ASN A 221 -12.01 -0.05 -11.13
N PHE A 222 -11.41 -1.13 -10.63
CA PHE A 222 -12.10 -2.35 -10.28
C PHE A 222 -11.65 -2.90 -8.94
N ILE A 223 -12.55 -3.62 -8.28
CA ILE A 223 -12.25 -4.41 -7.10
C ILE A 223 -12.88 -5.78 -7.30
N GLU A 224 -12.09 -6.83 -7.06
CA GLU A 224 -12.57 -8.19 -7.07
C GLU A 224 -13.06 -8.58 -5.66
N VAL A 225 -14.32 -9.02 -5.58
CA VAL A 225 -14.92 -9.55 -4.35
C VAL A 225 -15.55 -10.90 -4.68
N ASP A 226 -15.09 -11.96 -4.03
CA ASP A 226 -15.55 -13.35 -4.23
C ASP A 226 -15.53 -13.78 -5.72
N GLY A 227 -14.51 -13.37 -6.49
CA GLY A 227 -14.37 -13.71 -7.91
C GLY A 227 -15.20 -12.84 -8.86
N VAL A 228 -15.92 -11.84 -8.36
CA VAL A 228 -16.72 -10.91 -9.16
C VAL A 228 -16.08 -9.52 -9.16
N LEU A 229 -15.96 -8.91 -10.33
CA LEU A 229 -15.44 -7.54 -10.49
C LEU A 229 -16.55 -6.51 -10.27
N TYR A 230 -16.22 -5.48 -9.50
CA TYR A 230 -17.06 -4.31 -9.26
C TYR A 230 -16.32 -3.04 -9.61
N ARG A 231 -17.04 -2.04 -10.14
CA ARG A 231 -16.59 -0.66 -10.23
C ARG A 231 -16.89 0.05 -8.91
N PRO A 232 -15.88 0.51 -8.16
CA PRO A 232 -16.11 1.29 -6.97
C PRO A 232 -16.30 2.76 -7.28
N GLU A 233 -17.29 3.34 -6.62
CA GLU A 233 -17.45 4.77 -6.43
C GLU A 233 -17.26 5.03 -4.94
N ILE A 234 -16.15 5.69 -4.59
CA ILE A 234 -15.78 6.00 -3.21
C ILE A 234 -15.84 7.52 -3.06
N ALA A 235 -16.57 7.98 -2.06
CA ALA A 235 -16.60 9.39 -1.72
C ALA A 235 -15.17 9.89 -1.49
N ARG A 236 -14.85 11.08 -1.97
CA ARG A 236 -13.49 11.62 -1.89
C ARG A 236 -12.96 11.66 -0.45
N ASP A 237 -13.83 11.98 0.49
CA ASP A 237 -13.57 12.00 1.93
C ASP A 237 -13.67 10.63 2.61
N GLY A 238 -14.02 9.56 1.88
CA GLY A 238 -14.18 8.19 2.36
C GLY A 238 -15.53 7.86 3.01
N ALA A 239 -16.47 8.81 3.08
CA ALA A 239 -17.69 8.66 3.86
C ALA A 239 -18.63 7.53 3.39
N PHE A 240 -18.66 7.24 2.08
CA PHE A 240 -19.42 6.12 1.53
C PHE A 240 -18.67 5.39 0.43
N ILE A 241 -19.16 4.19 0.14
CA ILE A 241 -18.81 3.42 -1.05
C ILE A 241 -20.06 2.92 -1.76
N LYS A 242 -20.00 2.87 -3.08
CA LYS A 242 -20.97 2.21 -3.96
C LYS A 242 -20.24 1.27 -4.90
N LEU A 243 -20.80 0.07 -5.08
CA LEU A 243 -20.22 -0.97 -5.93
C LEU A 243 -21.23 -1.36 -7.01
N THR A 244 -20.81 -1.24 -8.26
CA THR A 244 -21.60 -1.66 -9.43
C THR A 244 -20.92 -2.83 -10.12
N GLY A 245 -21.67 -3.89 -10.46
CA GLY A 245 -21.10 -5.05 -11.17
C GLY A 245 -20.41 -4.64 -12.47
N ALA A 246 -19.28 -5.28 -12.78
CA ALA A 246 -18.45 -4.96 -13.93
C ALA A 246 -18.34 -6.15 -14.90
N GLU A 247 -19.44 -6.46 -15.60
CA GLU A 247 -19.56 -7.61 -16.50
C GLU A 247 -18.96 -7.36 -17.91
N ASP A 248 -18.81 -6.10 -18.28
CA ASP A 248 -18.35 -5.62 -19.59
C ASP A 248 -16.82 -5.39 -19.65
N VAL A 249 -16.09 -5.85 -18.63
CA VAL A 249 -14.65 -5.64 -18.52
C VAL A 249 -13.91 -6.53 -19.50
N LYS A 250 -13.25 -5.91 -20.48
CA LYS A 250 -12.32 -6.61 -21.38
C LYS A 250 -11.10 -7.07 -20.59
N SER A 251 -10.67 -8.29 -20.84
CA SER A 251 -9.46 -8.85 -20.27
C SER A 251 -8.44 -9.26 -21.34
N GLY A 252 -7.20 -9.42 -20.92
CA GLY A 252 -6.15 -10.11 -21.68
C GLY A 252 -5.63 -11.32 -20.92
N THR A 253 -4.83 -12.13 -21.60
CA THR A 253 -4.20 -13.33 -21.04
C THR A 253 -2.78 -13.01 -20.62
N ILE A 254 -2.36 -13.53 -19.47
CA ILE A 254 -0.97 -13.47 -19.01
C ILE A 254 -0.39 -14.87 -19.07
N ARG A 255 0.82 -14.99 -19.62
CA ARG A 255 1.64 -16.21 -19.50
C ARG A 255 2.77 -16.01 -18.51
N LEU A 256 2.87 -16.98 -17.61
CA LEU A 256 3.87 -17.07 -16.57
C LEU A 256 4.61 -18.40 -16.73
N PRO A 257 5.89 -18.48 -16.31
CA PRO A 257 6.56 -19.75 -16.15
C PRO A 257 5.73 -20.68 -15.27
N GLU A 258 5.67 -21.97 -15.62
CA GLU A 258 4.87 -22.98 -14.89
C GLU A 258 5.26 -23.13 -13.41
N SER A 259 6.48 -22.71 -13.06
CA SER A 259 6.94 -22.70 -11.67
C SER A 259 6.26 -21.64 -10.80
N ILE A 260 5.68 -20.59 -11.38
CA ILE A 260 5.00 -19.53 -10.65
C ILE A 260 3.66 -20.06 -10.13
N THR A 261 3.50 -20.02 -8.81
CA THR A 261 2.31 -20.51 -8.11
C THR A 261 1.32 -19.39 -7.77
N GLU A 262 1.77 -18.14 -7.78
CA GLU A 262 0.94 -16.97 -7.48
C GLU A 262 1.56 -15.71 -8.09
N LEU A 263 0.73 -14.84 -8.65
CA LEU A 263 1.09 -13.50 -9.09
C LEU A 263 0.15 -12.47 -8.44
N SER A 264 0.72 -11.35 -8.02
CA SER A 264 -0.01 -10.15 -7.63
C SER A 264 0.44 -8.98 -8.50
N ALA A 265 -0.51 -8.29 -9.13
CA ALA A 265 -0.28 -7.17 -10.02
C ALA A 265 -1.21 -6.01 -9.67
N GLY A 266 -0.65 -4.81 -9.54
CA GLY A 266 -1.36 -3.60 -9.13
C GLY A 266 -1.20 -2.48 -10.14
N GLY A 267 -2.18 -1.57 -10.18
CA GLY A 267 -2.16 -0.34 -10.96
C GLY A 267 -3.46 0.43 -10.80
N GLU A 268 -3.77 1.34 -11.72
CA GLU A 268 -5.00 2.15 -11.67
C GLU A 268 -6.28 1.31 -11.67
N ASN A 269 -6.21 0.08 -12.19
CA ASN A 269 -7.34 -0.85 -12.20
C ASN A 269 -7.56 -1.57 -10.85
N GLY A 270 -6.67 -1.39 -9.86
CA GLY A 270 -6.73 -2.06 -8.56
C GLY A 270 -5.61 -3.09 -8.39
N LEU A 271 -5.69 -3.87 -7.31
CA LEU A 271 -4.74 -4.94 -6.99
C LEU A 271 -5.38 -6.32 -7.21
N PHE A 272 -4.85 -7.06 -8.17
CA PHE A 272 -5.27 -8.43 -8.49
C PHE A 272 -4.23 -9.41 -7.99
N THR A 273 -4.70 -10.51 -7.40
CA THR A 273 -3.86 -11.62 -6.96
C THR A 273 -4.52 -12.90 -7.41
N PHE A 274 -3.83 -13.69 -8.22
CA PHE A 274 -4.36 -14.92 -8.77
C PHE A 274 -3.30 -16.02 -8.78
N LYS A 275 -3.77 -17.27 -8.84
CA LYS A 275 -2.94 -18.45 -9.03
C LYS A 275 -3.09 -18.88 -10.49
N PRO A 276 -2.00 -18.91 -11.27
CA PRO A 276 -2.12 -19.29 -12.67
C PRO A 276 -2.49 -20.77 -12.80
N GLU A 277 -3.32 -21.08 -13.81
CA GLU A 277 -3.64 -22.44 -14.21
C GLU A 277 -2.84 -22.77 -15.47
N ASN A 278 -1.97 -23.77 -15.41
CA ASN A 278 -1.06 -24.14 -16.52
C ASN A 278 -0.26 -22.94 -17.06
N GLY A 279 0.28 -22.12 -16.16
CA GLY A 279 1.03 -20.91 -16.50
C GLY A 279 0.17 -19.77 -17.07
N ALA A 280 -1.15 -19.88 -17.06
CA ALA A 280 -2.06 -18.86 -17.60
C ALA A 280 -2.81 -18.11 -16.50
N GLY A 281 -2.99 -16.82 -16.68
CA GLY A 281 -3.91 -15.99 -15.89
C GLY A 281 -4.63 -14.96 -16.75
N SER A 282 -5.53 -14.20 -16.13
CA SER A 282 -6.24 -13.12 -16.81
C SER A 282 -6.32 -11.89 -15.92
N LEU A 283 -6.21 -10.71 -16.54
CA LEU A 283 -6.39 -9.41 -15.91
C LEU A 283 -7.23 -8.50 -16.81
N PRO A 284 -7.95 -7.51 -16.24
CA PRO A 284 -8.55 -6.44 -17.00
C PRO A 284 -7.52 -5.71 -17.87
N VAL A 285 -7.94 -5.22 -19.04
CA VAL A 285 -7.09 -4.39 -19.90
C VAL A 285 -6.62 -3.16 -19.15
N GLY A 286 -5.31 -2.89 -19.20
CA GLY A 286 -4.71 -1.78 -18.48
C GLY A 286 -3.20 -1.92 -18.29
N LYS A 287 -2.63 -0.95 -17.58
CA LYS A 287 -1.21 -0.92 -17.21
C LYS A 287 -1.05 -1.40 -15.78
N TYR A 288 -0.05 -2.24 -15.56
CA TYR A 288 0.20 -2.87 -14.28
C TYR A 288 1.67 -2.83 -13.91
N ARG A 289 1.90 -2.98 -12.61
CA ARG A 289 3.20 -3.31 -12.04
C ARG A 289 3.07 -4.60 -11.23
N ILE A 290 4.09 -5.43 -11.31
CA ILE A 290 4.19 -6.61 -10.46
C ILE A 290 4.33 -6.14 -9.01
N ASN A 291 3.36 -6.51 -8.18
CA ASN A 291 3.41 -6.28 -6.75
C ASN A 291 4.24 -7.37 -6.07
N TYR A 292 3.95 -8.63 -6.41
CA TYR A 292 4.81 -9.77 -6.07
C TYR A 292 4.54 -10.99 -6.96
N TRP A 293 5.47 -11.93 -6.99
CA TRP A 293 5.24 -13.31 -7.46
C TRP A 293 5.70 -14.31 -6.41
N ALA A 294 5.21 -15.55 -6.45
CA ALA A 294 5.66 -16.62 -5.56
C ALA A 294 5.79 -17.98 -6.25
N VAL A 295 6.73 -18.79 -5.73
CA VAL A 295 6.96 -20.19 -6.07
C VAL A 295 6.87 -21.01 -4.78
N ASP A 296 5.94 -21.96 -4.74
CA ASP A 296 5.79 -22.91 -3.63
C ASP A 296 6.21 -24.31 -4.10
N ARG A 297 7.11 -24.98 -3.36
CA ARG A 297 7.61 -26.33 -3.65
C ARG A 297 7.69 -27.17 -2.39
N GLU A 298 7.60 -28.48 -2.55
CA GLU A 298 7.92 -29.46 -1.50
C GLU A 298 9.19 -30.20 -1.92
N ASP A 299 10.13 -30.39 -0.98
CA ASP A 299 11.32 -31.21 -1.23
C ASP A 299 11.11 -32.68 -0.87
N ASP A 300 12.07 -33.54 -1.21
CA ASP A 300 12.00 -35.00 -0.96
C ASP A 300 11.83 -35.40 0.51
N GLN A 301 12.00 -34.45 1.44
CA GLN A 301 11.80 -34.65 2.88
C GLN A 301 10.45 -34.11 3.36
N GLY A 302 9.54 -33.76 2.44
CA GLY A 302 8.23 -33.18 2.75
C GLY A 302 8.30 -31.75 3.26
N ARG A 303 9.45 -31.06 3.11
CA ARG A 303 9.61 -29.69 3.63
C ARG A 303 9.10 -28.71 2.58
N LYS A 304 8.27 -27.77 3.03
CA LYS A 304 7.65 -26.76 2.17
C LYS A 304 8.57 -25.57 2.05
N TRP A 305 8.89 -25.19 0.83
CA TRP A 305 9.68 -24.03 0.48
C TRP A 305 8.81 -23.02 -0.25
N LYS A 306 8.94 -21.75 0.13
CA LYS A 306 8.29 -20.63 -0.55
C LYS A 306 9.33 -19.58 -0.87
N ILE A 307 9.42 -19.22 -2.14
CA ILE A 307 10.18 -18.07 -2.63
C ILE A 307 9.19 -16.99 -3.06
N LYS A 308 9.42 -15.75 -2.65
CA LYS A 308 8.59 -14.59 -3.04
C LYS A 308 9.48 -13.46 -3.55
N GLY A 309 9.21 -12.99 -4.77
CA GLY A 309 9.83 -11.80 -5.34
C GLY A 309 8.97 -10.56 -5.13
N SER A 310 9.57 -9.44 -4.71
CA SER A 310 8.88 -8.17 -4.43
C SER A 310 9.82 -6.97 -4.58
N LEU A 311 9.30 -5.73 -4.45
CA LEU A 311 10.10 -4.49 -4.57
C LEU A 311 10.77 -4.34 -5.94
N PHE A 312 9.97 -4.52 -7.00
CA PHE A 312 10.44 -4.38 -8.37
C PHE A 312 10.80 -2.93 -8.69
N SER A 313 11.86 -2.73 -9.47
CA SER A 313 12.11 -1.47 -10.15
C SER A 313 11.07 -1.23 -11.25
N LYS A 314 11.26 -0.20 -12.09
CA LYS A 314 10.42 0.04 -13.28
C LYS A 314 10.30 -1.16 -14.23
N GLU A 315 11.26 -2.10 -14.18
CA GLU A 315 11.27 -3.32 -14.98
C GLU A 315 10.11 -4.28 -14.64
N GLY A 316 9.43 -4.07 -13.51
CA GLY A 316 8.23 -4.81 -13.15
C GLY A 316 6.93 -4.31 -13.82
N SER A 317 7.00 -3.36 -14.76
CA SER A 317 5.81 -2.78 -15.41
C SER A 317 5.45 -3.54 -16.68
N PHE A 318 4.15 -3.72 -16.95
CA PHE A 318 3.66 -4.39 -18.15
C PHE A 318 2.23 -3.94 -18.52
N ASP A 319 1.86 -4.18 -19.78
CA ASP A 319 0.55 -3.82 -20.31
C ASP A 319 -0.27 -5.08 -20.64
N ILE A 320 -1.58 -4.99 -20.40
CA ILE A 320 -2.56 -6.01 -20.78
C ILE A 320 -3.45 -5.43 -21.86
N THR A 321 -3.48 -6.09 -23.02
CA THR A 321 -4.28 -5.71 -24.18
C THR A 321 -5.40 -6.72 -24.40
N ALA A 322 -6.55 -6.25 -24.88
CA ALA A 322 -7.73 -7.09 -25.10
C ALA A 322 -7.41 -8.22 -26.09
N ASN A 323 -7.79 -9.44 -25.74
CA ASN A 323 -7.63 -10.64 -26.59
C ASN A 323 -6.19 -10.93 -27.04
N ALA A 324 -5.21 -10.36 -26.34
CA ALA A 324 -3.79 -10.59 -26.58
C ALA A 324 -3.16 -11.33 -25.38
N GLU A 325 -2.04 -11.96 -25.66
CA GLU A 325 -1.24 -12.67 -24.67
C GLU A 325 -0.02 -11.80 -24.29
N THR A 326 0.16 -11.58 -22.99
CA THR A 326 1.34 -10.91 -22.42
C THR A 326 2.17 -11.95 -21.68
N GLU A 327 3.38 -12.22 -22.17
CA GLU A 327 4.32 -13.14 -21.51
C GLU A 327 5.20 -12.39 -20.51
N LEU A 328 5.25 -12.87 -19.26
CA LEU A 328 6.11 -12.30 -18.22
C LEU A 328 7.20 -13.30 -17.83
N SER A 329 8.44 -12.93 -18.08
CA SER A 329 9.62 -13.69 -17.68
C SER A 329 9.96 -13.44 -16.20
N LEU A 330 9.33 -14.18 -15.28
CA LEU A 330 9.49 -14.04 -13.82
C LEU A 330 10.17 -15.25 -13.17
N GLY A 331 10.46 -15.14 -11.87
CA GLY A 331 10.95 -16.26 -11.07
C GLY A 331 12.46 -16.50 -11.17
N GLU A 332 12.85 -17.77 -11.02
CA GLU A 332 14.24 -18.23 -11.10
C GLU A 332 14.90 -17.84 -12.43
N PRO A 333 16.23 -17.68 -12.53
CA PRO A 333 17.22 -17.95 -11.49
C PRO A 333 17.20 -16.90 -10.38
N ILE A 334 17.47 -17.35 -9.17
CA ILE A 334 17.70 -16.48 -8.01
C ILE A 334 19.19 -16.30 -7.83
N ILE A 335 19.64 -15.06 -7.79
CA ILE A 335 21.05 -14.70 -7.64
C ILE A 335 21.32 -14.49 -6.15
N SER A 336 22.30 -15.23 -5.63
CA SER A 336 22.78 -15.12 -4.26
C SER A 336 24.11 -14.37 -4.25
N THR A 337 24.13 -13.15 -3.76
CA THR A 337 25.33 -12.28 -3.79
C THR A 337 25.86 -12.04 -2.38
N LEU A 338 27.15 -12.33 -2.17
CA LEU A 338 27.90 -11.95 -0.98
C LEU A 338 28.79 -10.75 -1.31
N GLU A 339 28.57 -9.64 -0.63
CA GLU A 339 29.40 -8.43 -0.74
C GLU A 339 30.24 -8.28 0.52
N ALA A 340 31.49 -7.85 0.36
CA ALA A 340 32.40 -7.54 1.44
C ALA A 340 32.88 -6.09 1.27
N GLN A 341 32.68 -5.26 2.30
CA GLN A 341 33.17 -3.89 2.33
C GLN A 341 34.22 -3.76 3.43
N ASN A 342 35.28 -3.02 3.14
CA ASN A 342 36.32 -2.69 4.10
C ASN A 342 36.22 -1.21 4.46
N GLU A 343 35.91 -0.93 5.72
CA GLU A 343 36.02 0.40 6.29
C GLU A 343 37.10 0.41 7.38
N LYS A 344 38.26 0.95 7.02
CA LYS A 344 39.46 1.08 7.87
C LYS A 344 39.97 -0.27 8.39
N ALA A 345 39.51 -0.67 9.58
CA ALA A 345 39.92 -1.88 10.28
C ALA A 345 38.75 -2.85 10.51
N THR A 346 37.58 -2.56 9.91
CA THR A 346 36.38 -3.39 10.01
C THR A 346 35.99 -3.88 8.63
N TYR A 347 35.70 -5.19 8.53
CA TYR A 347 35.06 -5.77 7.37
C TYR A 347 33.58 -5.94 7.68
N SER A 348 32.71 -5.42 6.81
CA SER A 348 31.29 -5.73 6.81
C SER A 348 30.99 -6.66 5.66
N PHE A 349 30.10 -7.61 5.90
CA PHE A 349 29.63 -8.55 4.89
C PHE A 349 28.13 -8.43 4.80
N SER A 350 27.59 -8.46 3.58
CA SER A 350 26.15 -8.50 3.33
C SER A 350 25.82 -9.58 2.32
N HIS A 351 24.80 -10.37 2.63
CA HIS A 351 24.30 -11.43 1.77
C HIS A 351 22.88 -11.12 1.33
N ASN A 352 22.64 -11.07 0.02
CA ASN A 352 21.35 -10.72 -0.56
C ASN A 352 20.91 -11.76 -1.59
N PHE A 353 19.60 -11.94 -1.72
CA PHE A 353 18.99 -12.69 -2.81
C PHE A 353 18.22 -11.73 -3.72
N THR A 354 18.52 -11.78 -5.01
CA THR A 354 17.92 -10.93 -6.03
C THR A 354 17.37 -11.79 -7.16
N GLY A 355 16.18 -11.44 -7.67
CA GLY A 355 15.61 -12.08 -8.85
C GLY A 355 16.11 -11.46 -10.16
N ARG A 356 15.68 -12.04 -11.27
CA ARG A 356 16.09 -11.64 -12.63
C ARG A 356 15.69 -10.21 -13.03
N LEU A 357 14.69 -9.60 -12.37
CA LEU A 357 14.25 -8.23 -12.59
C LEU A 357 14.79 -7.25 -11.53
N GLY A 358 15.78 -7.68 -10.75
CA GLY A 358 16.34 -6.87 -9.65
C GLY A 358 15.45 -6.85 -8.40
N GLU A 359 14.42 -7.70 -8.35
CA GLU A 359 13.49 -7.77 -7.23
C GLU A 359 14.13 -8.41 -5.99
N ARG A 360 13.69 -7.98 -4.80
CA ARG A 360 14.08 -8.58 -3.53
C ARG A 360 13.41 -9.94 -3.39
N ILE A 361 14.20 -10.94 -3.00
CA ILE A 361 13.71 -12.30 -2.78
C ILE A 361 13.60 -12.60 -1.28
N GLU A 362 12.42 -13.05 -0.87
CA GLU A 362 12.15 -13.66 0.42
C GLU A 362 12.11 -15.19 0.28
N LEU A 363 12.76 -15.90 1.19
CA LEU A 363 12.78 -17.36 1.27
C LEU A 363 12.19 -17.83 2.60
N LYS A 364 11.23 -18.75 2.55
CA LYS A 364 10.66 -19.43 3.72
C LYS A 364 10.80 -20.94 3.60
N ARG A 365 10.99 -21.58 4.75
CA ARG A 365 10.97 -23.03 4.95
C ARG A 365 9.94 -23.36 6.03
N ASN A 366 8.98 -24.22 5.70
CA ASN A 366 7.84 -24.58 6.56
C ASN A 366 7.13 -23.34 7.12
N GLY A 367 6.90 -22.35 6.27
CA GLY A 367 6.22 -21.08 6.62
C GLY A 367 7.07 -20.09 7.43
N SER A 368 8.28 -20.46 7.87
CA SER A 368 9.16 -19.62 8.66
C SER A 368 10.40 -19.19 7.88
N ARG A 369 10.98 -18.04 8.23
CA ARG A 369 12.30 -17.66 7.72
C ARG A 369 13.32 -18.73 8.14
N PRO A 370 14.14 -19.28 7.22
CA PRO A 370 15.14 -20.27 7.60
C PRO A 370 16.19 -19.65 8.55
N PRO A 371 17.06 -20.46 9.18
CA PRO A 371 18.20 -19.93 9.91
C PRO A 371 19.08 -19.06 9.00
N ALA A 372 19.66 -18.01 9.57
CA ALA A 372 20.58 -17.15 8.84
C ALA A 372 21.78 -17.96 8.29
N PRO A 373 22.26 -17.62 7.09
CA PRO A 373 23.42 -18.30 6.52
C PRO A 373 24.67 -18.08 7.40
N LYS A 374 25.62 -19.00 7.26
CA LYS A 374 26.92 -18.90 7.94
C LYS A 374 27.94 -18.30 6.99
N LEU A 375 28.82 -17.45 7.53
CA LEU A 375 29.95 -16.87 6.82
C LEU A 375 31.23 -17.53 7.34
N HIS A 376 31.90 -18.29 6.49
CA HIS A 376 33.20 -18.87 6.80
C HIS A 376 34.31 -18.02 6.18
N ILE A 377 35.25 -17.56 7.00
CA ILE A 377 36.39 -16.75 6.57
C ILE A 377 37.67 -17.51 6.92
N THR A 378 38.51 -17.71 5.92
CA THR A 378 39.85 -18.28 6.08
C THR A 378 40.91 -17.36 5.49
N SER A 379 42.05 -17.22 6.17
CA SER A 379 43.24 -16.62 5.54
C SER A 379 43.90 -17.62 4.60
N LYS A 380 44.71 -17.12 3.66
CA LYS A 380 45.44 -17.95 2.69
C LYS A 380 46.45 -18.89 3.36
N ASP A 381 47.03 -18.46 4.48
CA ASP A 381 47.99 -19.24 5.27
C ASP A 381 47.33 -20.12 6.35
N GLY A 382 45.99 -20.10 6.44
CA GLY A 382 45.22 -20.89 7.40
C GLY A 382 45.35 -20.44 8.87
N THR A 383 46.07 -19.36 9.15
CA THR A 383 46.24 -18.85 10.53
C THR A 383 44.96 -18.23 11.08
N TYR A 384 44.05 -17.79 10.20
CA TYR A 384 42.72 -17.34 10.53
C TYR A 384 41.70 -18.30 9.94
N ASP A 385 40.87 -18.90 10.79
CA ASP A 385 39.75 -19.75 10.41
C ASP A 385 38.60 -19.53 11.40
N ARG A 386 37.56 -18.84 10.93
CA ARG A 386 36.40 -18.47 11.75
C ARG A 386 35.11 -18.57 10.97
N THR A 387 34.08 -19.08 11.63
CA THR A 387 32.70 -19.11 11.14
C THR A 387 31.84 -18.15 11.94
N PHE A 388 31.12 -17.28 11.24
CA PHE A 388 30.17 -16.32 11.77
C PHE A 388 28.76 -16.66 11.30
N SER A 389 27.76 -16.07 11.96
CA SER A 389 26.37 -16.11 11.52
C SER A 389 25.95 -14.72 11.08
N PHE A 390 25.26 -14.63 9.94
CA PHE A 390 24.60 -13.39 9.56
C PHE A 390 23.49 -13.07 10.56
N GLU A 391 23.25 -11.78 10.75
CA GLU A 391 22.02 -11.29 11.35
C GLU A 391 21.06 -10.88 10.23
N TYR A 392 19.78 -11.12 10.44
CA TYR A 392 18.78 -10.71 9.49
C TYR A 392 18.45 -9.22 9.65
N GLY A 393 18.71 -8.47 8.58
CA GLY A 393 18.29 -7.07 8.41
C GLY A 393 16.98 -6.90 7.65
#